data_AF-A0A7J3ABD8-F1
#
_entry.id   AF-A0A7J3ABD8-F1
#
_cell.length_a   1.000
_cell.length_b   1.000
_cell.length_c   1.000
_cell.angle_alpha   90.00
_cell.angle_beta   90.00
_cell.angle_gamma   90.00
#
_symmetry.space_group_name_H-M   'P 1'
#
loop_
_entity.id
_entity.type
_entity.pdbx_description
1 polymer ?
#
loop_
_entity_poly.entity_id
_entity_poly.type
_entity_poly.pdbx_seq_one_letter_code
_entity_poly.pdbx_strand_id
1 'polypeptide(L)'
;MTEREKKSKVGVKELSPIDVYKLLPKTNCKECGEANCMAFATKIVNREVQIDKCSPLLKKEYEKAYNQLKEMLKPPVKEVIVGVGDKAVKLGGKLVMYRHEFTYFNPTAIAIDVTDEMSEEELLNRIKRVEQFRYEYIGYTLKLDMIAVRSTSGDPEKFKAAVKKVVENTSLPLILCALNPNVAEAGLMAAPKAKPLLYAATVDNWRDMAELALMYSCPLVVSAPNDLDTLVSLVKTLLAYGVQDLVLDPGTSANEGLADTLNNFTMLRRAACKAGEELAGFPLMGVPMVAWMNKGDLAEEIMKWREAYLAAMLLVRYADVLVLHSTDGWSLLPNAVLRQNIYTDPRKPVAVEPGLKVFGNPDE
;
A
#
# COMPACT_ATOMS: atom_id res chain seq x y z
N MET A 1 32.66 -16.68 9.00
CA MET A 1 32.50 -16.13 10.36
C MET A 1 31.10 -16.45 10.83
N THR A 2 31.00 -17.17 11.95
CA THR A 2 29.82 -17.90 12.41
C THR A 2 28.67 -17.01 12.87
N GLU A 3 27.44 -17.43 12.60
CA GLU A 3 26.16 -16.72 12.81
C GLU A 3 25.79 -16.38 14.27
N ARG A 4 26.73 -16.39 15.22
CA ARG A 4 26.42 -16.31 16.66
C ARG A 4 26.80 -15.03 17.39
N GLU A 5 27.40 -14.03 16.74
CA GLU A 5 27.93 -12.86 17.47
C GLU A 5 27.64 -11.50 16.81
N LYS A 6 26.43 -11.31 16.27
CA LYS A 6 25.83 -9.97 16.22
C LYS A 6 24.72 -9.93 17.25
N LYS A 7 25.00 -9.31 18.40
CA LYS A 7 23.98 -8.91 19.38
C LYS A 7 22.84 -8.24 18.61
N SER A 8 21.71 -8.92 18.58
CA SER A 8 20.51 -8.55 17.86
C SER A 8 20.08 -7.14 18.27
N LYS A 9 20.03 -6.22 17.31
CA LYS A 9 18.98 -5.20 17.37
C LYS A 9 17.67 -5.99 17.33
N VAL A 10 17.05 -6.04 18.50
CA VAL A 10 15.72 -6.59 18.83
C VAL A 10 14.95 -7.02 17.57
N GLY A 11 15.07 -8.29 17.20
CA GLY A 11 14.06 -8.92 16.36
C GLY A 11 12.74 -8.75 17.09
N VAL A 12 11.78 -8.07 16.46
CA VAL A 12 10.50 -7.61 17.02
C VAL A 12 9.98 -8.63 18.03
N LYS A 13 10.18 -8.35 19.31
CA LYS A 13 9.66 -9.15 20.41
C LYS A 13 8.13 -9.11 20.23
N GLU A 14 7.50 -10.26 20.07
CA GLU A 14 6.03 -10.34 19.97
C GLU A 14 5.43 -9.47 21.06
N LEU A 15 4.73 -8.42 20.63
CA LEU A 15 4.22 -7.40 21.53
C LEU A 15 3.19 -8.06 22.45
N SER A 16 3.52 -8.26 23.72
CA SER A 16 2.61 -8.90 24.67
C SER A 16 1.62 -7.89 25.24
N PRO A 17 0.34 -8.27 25.46
CA PRO A 17 -0.61 -7.45 26.20
C PRO A 17 -0.08 -7.00 27.57
N ILE A 18 0.78 -7.82 28.20
CA ILE A 18 1.42 -7.49 29.48
C ILE A 18 2.39 -6.30 29.34
N ASP A 19 3.15 -6.25 28.25
CA ASP A 19 4.12 -5.18 28.02
C ASP A 19 3.40 -3.85 27.74
N VAL A 20 2.27 -3.87 27.03
CA VAL A 20 1.38 -2.72 26.88
C VAL A 20 0.76 -2.32 28.23
N TYR A 21 0.20 -3.28 28.96
CA TYR A 21 -0.46 -3.04 30.25
C TYR A 21 0.46 -2.40 31.30
N LYS A 22 1.75 -2.74 31.31
CA LYS A 22 2.74 -2.12 32.21
C LYS A 22 2.83 -0.61 32.06
N LEU A 23 2.62 -0.10 30.84
CA LEU A 23 2.71 1.31 30.48
C LEU A 23 1.37 2.04 30.52
N LEU A 24 0.26 1.33 30.73
CA LEU A 24 -1.05 1.97 30.92
C LEU A 24 -1.19 2.57 32.34
N PRO A 25 -2.08 3.56 32.53
CA PRO A 25 -2.38 4.15 33.84
C PRO A 25 -2.94 3.20 34.91
N LYS A 26 -3.45 2.02 34.50
CA LYS A 26 -4.03 0.97 35.39
C LYS A 26 -5.21 1.43 36.26
N THR A 27 -5.92 2.47 35.83
CA THR A 27 -7.08 3.02 36.56
C THR A 27 -8.34 2.18 36.44
N ASN A 28 -8.45 1.33 35.41
CA ASN A 28 -9.65 0.54 35.09
C ASN A 28 -10.94 1.38 35.00
N CYS A 29 -10.83 2.64 34.57
CA CYS A 29 -11.93 3.62 34.52
C CYS A 29 -13.04 3.32 33.50
N LYS A 30 -12.78 2.43 32.52
CA LYS A 30 -13.70 2.07 31.41
C LYS A 30 -14.06 3.22 30.44
N GLU A 31 -13.40 4.37 30.53
CA GLU A 31 -13.62 5.51 29.62
C GLU A 31 -13.33 5.18 28.14
N CYS A 32 -12.46 4.20 27.89
CA CYS A 32 -12.16 3.71 26.54
C CYS A 32 -13.19 2.70 25.99
N GLY A 33 -14.24 2.37 26.75
CA GLY A 33 -15.27 1.38 26.38
C GLY A 33 -14.90 -0.08 26.68
N GLU A 34 -13.70 -0.34 27.22
CA GLU A 34 -13.23 -1.68 27.56
C GLU A 34 -13.44 -2.04 29.03
N ALA A 35 -13.61 -3.33 29.31
CA ALA A 35 -13.95 -3.82 30.66
C ALA A 35 -12.90 -3.46 31.73
N ASN A 36 -11.61 -3.44 31.36
CA ASN A 36 -10.49 -3.05 32.21
C ASN A 36 -9.26 -2.71 31.34
N CYS A 37 -8.18 -2.20 31.95
CA CYS A 37 -6.96 -1.83 31.23
C CYS A 37 -6.26 -3.02 30.57
N MET A 38 -6.40 -4.24 31.08
CA MET A 38 -5.82 -5.44 30.45
C MET A 38 -6.57 -5.81 29.17
N ALA A 39 -7.91 -5.75 29.18
CA ALA A 39 -8.73 -5.94 27.99
C ALA A 39 -8.37 -4.91 26.90
N PHE A 40 -8.19 -3.65 27.29
CA PHE A 40 -7.70 -2.59 26.39
C PHE A 40 -6.31 -2.90 25.82
N ALA A 41 -5.37 -3.34 26.66
CA ALA A 41 -4.03 -3.73 26.23
C ALA A 41 -4.06 -4.89 25.20
N THR A 42 -4.88 -5.91 25.43
CA THR A 42 -5.07 -7.02 24.48
C THR A 42 -5.60 -6.53 23.13
N LYS A 43 -6.60 -5.65 23.15
CA LYS A 43 -7.16 -5.08 21.90
C LYS A 43 -6.19 -4.17 21.16
N ILE A 44 -5.33 -3.43 21.87
CA ILE A 44 -4.25 -2.64 21.25
C ILE A 44 -3.28 -3.55 20.50
N VAL A 45 -2.80 -4.62 21.16
CA VAL A 45 -1.88 -5.59 20.54
C VAL A 45 -2.52 -6.23 19.30
N ASN A 46 -3.82 -6.52 19.36
CA ASN A 46 -4.58 -7.07 18.24
C ASN A 46 -4.93 -6.06 17.14
N ARG A 47 -4.57 -4.78 17.30
CA ARG A 47 -4.93 -3.65 16.40
C ARG A 47 -6.44 -3.43 16.24
N GLU A 48 -7.21 -3.80 17.25
CA GLU A 48 -8.66 -3.59 17.29
C GLU A 48 -9.02 -2.20 17.83
N VAL A 49 -8.10 -1.57 18.56
CA VAL A 49 -8.29 -0.24 19.15
C VAL A 49 -7.00 0.57 19.13
N GLN A 50 -7.13 1.90 18.99
CA GLN A 50 -6.03 2.85 19.04
C GLN A 50 -5.70 3.26 20.47
N ILE A 51 -4.42 3.54 20.76
CA ILE A 51 -3.97 3.97 22.09
C ILE A 51 -4.62 5.27 22.56
N ASP A 52 -4.96 6.15 21.62
CA ASP A 52 -5.54 7.47 21.89
C ASP A 52 -6.95 7.39 22.49
N LYS A 53 -7.61 6.21 22.44
CA LYS A 53 -8.90 6.01 23.13
C LYS A 53 -8.78 5.98 24.66
N CYS A 54 -7.56 5.92 25.21
CA CYS A 54 -7.34 6.00 26.65
C CYS A 54 -7.16 7.47 27.08
N SER A 55 -8.25 8.17 27.38
CA SER A 55 -8.22 9.57 27.86
C SER A 55 -7.24 9.80 29.02
N PRO A 56 -7.13 8.90 30.03
CA PRO A 56 -6.14 9.06 31.09
C PRO A 56 -4.68 9.04 30.60
N LEU A 57 -4.36 8.23 29.57
CA LEU A 57 -3.00 8.11 29.03
C LEU A 57 -2.53 9.40 28.33
N LEU A 58 -3.45 10.26 27.90
CA LEU A 58 -3.14 11.54 27.24
C LEU A 58 -2.78 12.67 28.21
N LYS A 59 -2.89 12.43 29.52
CA LYS A 59 -2.49 13.43 30.53
C LYS A 59 -0.96 13.58 30.55
N LYS A 60 -0.49 14.79 30.85
CA LYS A 60 0.95 15.12 30.92
C LYS A 60 1.75 14.17 31.82
N GLU A 61 1.15 13.67 32.89
CA GLU A 61 1.80 12.73 33.82
C GLU A 61 2.20 11.38 33.15
N TYR A 62 1.51 10.98 32.08
CA TYR A 62 1.77 9.73 31.34
C TYR A 62 2.44 9.95 29.98
N GLU A 63 2.86 11.17 29.65
CA GLU A 63 3.45 11.51 28.35
C GLU A 63 4.62 10.59 27.96
N LYS A 64 5.49 10.27 28.91
CA LYS A 64 6.61 9.34 28.69
C LYS A 64 6.13 7.92 28.33
N ALA A 65 5.11 7.42 29.02
CA ALA A 65 4.55 6.10 28.78
C ALA A 65 3.79 6.05 27.45
N TYR A 66 3.06 7.12 27.13
CA TYR A 66 2.39 7.30 25.83
C TYR A 66 3.39 7.24 24.67
N ASN A 67 4.48 8.00 24.74
CA ASN A 67 5.51 8.01 23.70
C ASN A 67 6.20 6.65 23.56
N GLN A 68 6.49 5.96 24.68
CA GLN A 68 7.06 4.62 24.64
C GLN A 68 6.10 3.60 24.01
N LEU A 69 4.80 3.67 24.34
CA LEU A 69 3.78 2.83 23.70
C LEU A 69 3.67 3.09 22.20
N LYS A 70 3.68 4.37 21.79
CA LYS A 70 3.62 4.76 20.38
C LYS A 70 4.79 4.19 19.59
N GLU A 71 5.99 4.21 20.16
CA GLU A 71 7.18 3.62 19.54
C GLU A 71 7.10 2.09 19.46
N MET A 72 6.69 1.43 20.56
CA MET A 72 6.52 -0.03 20.60
C MET A 72 5.43 -0.54 19.63
N LEU A 73 4.46 0.32 19.32
CA LEU A 73 3.34 0.02 18.41
C LEU A 73 3.60 0.46 16.98
N LYS A 74 4.75 1.07 16.68
CA LYS A 74 5.12 1.42 15.30
C LYS A 74 5.20 0.13 14.46
N PRO A 75 4.48 0.02 13.34
CA PRO A 75 4.59 -1.14 12.48
C PRO A 75 5.99 -1.15 11.82
N PRO A 76 6.62 -2.33 11.66
CA PRO A 76 7.87 -2.46 10.90
C PRO A 76 7.80 -1.87 9.49
N VAL A 77 6.65 -1.97 8.82
CA VAL A 77 6.37 -1.24 7.59
C VAL A 77 5.37 -0.14 7.88
N LYS A 78 5.79 1.12 7.70
CA LYS A 78 4.99 2.32 7.94
C LYS A 78 3.68 2.28 7.13
N GLU A 79 2.60 2.80 7.72
CA GLU A 79 1.35 3.05 7.00
C GLU A 79 1.44 4.41 6.28
N VAL A 80 1.11 4.41 4.98
CA VAL A 80 1.04 5.62 4.15
C VAL A 80 -0.36 5.73 3.57
N ILE A 81 -0.96 6.92 3.66
CA ILE A 81 -2.32 7.17 3.18
C ILE A 81 -2.26 7.94 1.87
N VAL A 82 -2.89 7.39 0.83
CA VAL A 82 -3.07 8.00 -0.48
C VAL A 82 -4.54 8.36 -0.68
N GLY A 83 -4.82 9.57 -1.14
CA GLY A 83 -6.20 10.05 -1.26
C GLY A 83 -6.73 10.72 0.01
N VAL A 84 -8.02 11.05 -0.02
CA VAL A 84 -8.75 11.72 1.05
C VAL A 84 -10.14 11.10 1.24
N GLY A 85 -10.73 11.31 2.42
CA GLY A 85 -12.08 10.83 2.74
C GLY A 85 -12.20 9.30 2.80
N ASP A 86 -13.42 8.80 2.59
CA ASP A 86 -13.75 7.38 2.77
C ASP A 86 -13.13 6.45 1.71
N LYS A 87 -12.72 7.00 0.57
CA LYS A 87 -12.02 6.24 -0.49
C LYS A 87 -10.50 6.29 -0.34
N ALA A 88 -9.94 6.97 0.68
CA ALA A 88 -8.51 6.98 0.91
C ALA A 88 -7.97 5.56 1.12
N VAL A 89 -6.85 5.27 0.47
CA VAL A 89 -6.21 3.95 0.50
C VAL A 89 -5.04 3.98 1.45
N LYS A 90 -4.95 2.95 2.29
CA LYS A 90 -3.83 2.72 3.22
C LYS A 90 -2.86 1.73 2.62
N LEU A 91 -1.62 2.15 2.40
CA LEU A 91 -0.51 1.31 1.94
C LEU A 91 0.38 0.93 3.13
N GLY A 92 0.97 -0.25 3.10
CA GLY A 92 1.86 -0.73 4.16
C GLY A 92 1.12 -1.01 5.48
N GLY A 93 1.65 -0.52 6.60
CA GLY A 93 1.11 -0.82 7.94
C GLY A 93 1.29 -2.29 8.34
N LYS A 94 2.43 -2.89 7.98
CA LYS A 94 2.63 -4.34 8.07
C LYS A 94 3.43 -4.72 9.30
N LEU A 95 2.94 -5.74 9.99
CA LEU A 95 3.43 -6.15 11.30
C LEU A 95 4.33 -7.38 11.26
N VAL A 96 4.12 -8.25 10.28
CA VAL A 96 4.79 -9.54 10.19
C VAL A 96 5.26 -9.83 8.77
N MET A 97 6.22 -10.75 8.69
CA MET A 97 6.70 -11.24 7.40
C MET A 97 5.77 -12.32 6.85
N TYR A 98 5.23 -13.20 7.70
CA TYR A 98 4.36 -14.30 7.26
C TYR A 98 2.99 -14.21 7.91
N ARG A 99 1.93 -14.39 7.11
CA ARG A 99 0.54 -14.26 7.59
C ARG A 99 0.15 -15.22 8.72
N HIS A 100 0.84 -16.35 8.89
CA HIS A 100 0.55 -17.27 9.98
C HIS A 100 1.13 -16.80 11.33
N GLU A 101 2.09 -15.87 11.31
CA GLU A 101 2.61 -15.23 12.53
C GLU A 101 1.58 -14.24 13.09
N PHE A 102 0.93 -13.50 12.21
CA PHE A 102 -0.16 -12.58 12.52
C PHE A 102 -0.92 -12.20 11.24
N THR A 103 -2.14 -11.67 11.37
CA THR A 103 -2.88 -11.25 10.18
C THR A 103 -2.17 -10.12 9.42
N TYR A 104 -2.29 -10.13 8.10
CA TYR A 104 -1.95 -8.98 7.30
C TYR A 104 -3.08 -7.94 7.39
N PHE A 105 -2.69 -6.67 7.41
CA PHE A 105 -3.59 -5.52 7.39
C PHE A 105 -3.37 -4.74 6.10
N ASN A 106 -4.34 -3.89 5.74
CA ASN A 106 -4.28 -3.01 4.57
C ASN A 106 -4.00 -3.79 3.26
N PRO A 107 -5.02 -4.45 2.68
CA PRO A 107 -4.88 -5.20 1.43
C PRO A 107 -4.16 -4.42 0.33
N THR A 108 -3.38 -5.11 -0.50
CA THR A 108 -2.63 -4.49 -1.60
C THR A 108 -3.56 -3.71 -2.52
N ALA A 109 -3.26 -2.43 -2.71
CA ALA A 109 -4.03 -1.59 -3.60
C ALA A 109 -3.74 -1.94 -5.07
N ILE A 110 -4.78 -1.99 -5.89
CA ILE A 110 -4.67 -2.25 -7.33
C ILE A 110 -5.09 -0.98 -8.07
N ALA A 111 -4.13 -0.38 -8.76
CA ALA A 111 -4.30 0.77 -9.62
C ALA A 111 -4.36 0.33 -11.09
N ILE A 112 -5.28 0.90 -11.85
CA ILE A 112 -5.32 0.73 -13.32
C ILE A 112 -4.74 1.97 -13.98
N ASP A 113 -3.89 1.79 -14.98
CA ASP A 113 -3.28 2.89 -15.70
C ASP A 113 -4.20 3.54 -16.75
N VAL A 114 -4.01 4.85 -16.90
CA VAL A 114 -4.49 5.67 -18.01
C VAL A 114 -3.33 6.58 -18.43
N THR A 115 -3.26 6.98 -19.70
CA THR A 115 -2.20 7.88 -20.17
C THR A 115 -2.76 9.21 -20.65
N ASP A 116 -1.93 10.23 -20.66
CA ASP A 116 -2.23 11.57 -21.19
C ASP A 116 -2.27 11.63 -22.73
N GLU A 117 -2.04 10.50 -23.40
CA GLU A 117 -2.17 10.34 -24.85
C GLU A 117 -3.44 9.57 -25.26
N MET A 118 -4.17 8.99 -24.31
CA MET A 118 -5.45 8.35 -24.60
C MET A 118 -6.45 9.37 -25.12
N SER A 119 -7.30 8.93 -26.04
CA SER A 119 -8.49 9.71 -26.40
C SER A 119 -9.39 9.90 -25.17
N GLU A 120 -10.19 10.96 -25.16
CA GLU A 120 -11.15 11.21 -24.08
C GLU A 120 -12.11 10.03 -23.89
N GLU A 121 -12.59 9.44 -24.99
CA GLU A 121 -13.49 8.28 -24.95
C GLU A 121 -12.82 7.07 -24.28
N GLU A 122 -11.58 6.75 -24.66
CA GLU A 122 -10.84 5.63 -24.09
C GLU A 122 -10.58 5.84 -22.59
N LEU A 123 -10.12 7.03 -22.21
CA LEU A 123 -9.84 7.38 -20.82
C LEU A 123 -11.10 7.24 -19.96
N LEU A 124 -12.24 7.79 -20.40
CA LEU A 124 -13.50 7.70 -19.67
C LEU A 124 -14.02 6.25 -19.59
N ASN A 125 -13.85 5.45 -20.64
CA ASN A 125 -14.21 4.04 -20.64
C ASN A 125 -13.38 3.26 -19.62
N ARG A 126 -12.05 3.49 -19.56
CA ARG A 126 -11.18 2.87 -18.55
C ARG A 126 -11.58 3.26 -17.13
N ILE A 127 -11.79 4.55 -16.85
CA ILE A 127 -12.27 5.00 -15.52
C ILE A 127 -13.58 4.28 -15.14
N LYS A 128 -14.54 4.23 -16.06
CA LYS A 128 -15.82 3.58 -15.85
C LYS A 128 -15.66 2.09 -15.53
N ARG A 129 -14.80 1.37 -16.25
CA ARG A 129 -14.50 -0.05 -15.97
C ARG A 129 -13.92 -0.23 -14.58
N VAL A 130 -13.07 0.68 -14.11
CA VAL A 130 -12.48 0.63 -12.76
C VAL A 130 -13.55 0.82 -11.68
N GLU A 131 -14.36 1.88 -11.77
CA GLU A 131 -15.43 2.16 -10.79
C GLU A 131 -16.51 1.09 -10.78
N GLN A 132 -16.78 0.46 -11.93
CA GLN A 132 -17.79 -0.60 -12.07
C GLN A 132 -17.26 -2.00 -11.75
N PHE A 133 -15.95 -2.17 -11.53
CA PHE A 133 -15.40 -3.45 -11.12
C PHE A 133 -15.89 -3.80 -9.72
N ARG A 134 -16.90 -4.69 -9.68
CA ARG A 134 -17.53 -5.17 -8.47
C ARG A 134 -17.80 -6.66 -8.58
N TYR A 135 -17.34 -7.42 -7.60
CA TYR A 135 -17.61 -8.85 -7.54
C TYR A 135 -17.91 -9.28 -6.10
N GLU A 136 -19.05 -9.91 -5.87
CA GLU A 136 -19.40 -10.45 -4.55
C GLU A 136 -18.73 -11.80 -4.34
N TYR A 137 -17.88 -11.90 -3.32
CA TYR A 137 -17.11 -13.09 -2.98
C TYR A 137 -17.21 -13.36 -1.48
N ILE A 138 -17.97 -14.40 -1.11
CA ILE A 138 -18.11 -14.89 0.28
C ILE A 138 -18.49 -13.74 1.26
N GLY A 139 -19.48 -12.93 0.88
CA GLY A 139 -19.96 -11.80 1.69
C GLY A 139 -19.09 -10.53 1.62
N TYR A 140 -18.02 -10.53 0.83
CA TYR A 140 -17.21 -9.35 0.56
C TYR A 140 -17.45 -8.82 -0.84
N THR A 141 -17.55 -7.51 -0.97
CA THR A 141 -17.54 -6.84 -2.28
C THR A 141 -16.11 -6.52 -2.69
N LEU A 142 -15.57 -7.28 -3.64
CA LEU A 142 -14.25 -7.04 -4.22
C LEU A 142 -14.31 -5.85 -5.20
N LYS A 143 -13.35 -4.94 -5.10
CA LYS A 143 -13.24 -3.70 -5.89
C LYS A 143 -11.79 -3.42 -6.29
N LEU A 144 -11.59 -2.55 -7.27
CA LEU A 144 -10.30 -1.90 -7.54
C LEU A 144 -10.19 -0.61 -6.73
N ASP A 145 -8.96 -0.12 -6.52
CA ASP A 145 -8.69 0.86 -5.47
C ASP A 145 -8.26 2.22 -6.00
N MET A 146 -7.54 2.27 -7.13
CA MET A 146 -6.84 3.47 -7.56
C MET A 146 -6.79 3.62 -9.09
N ILE A 147 -6.44 4.82 -9.55
CA ILE A 147 -6.11 5.09 -10.96
C ILE A 147 -4.69 5.68 -11.05
N ALA A 148 -3.85 5.13 -11.93
CA ALA A 148 -2.51 5.63 -12.19
C ALA A 148 -2.51 6.46 -13.49
N VAL A 149 -2.41 7.79 -13.37
CA VAL A 149 -2.34 8.68 -14.52
C VAL A 149 -0.89 8.84 -14.94
N ARG A 150 -0.55 8.39 -16.15
CA ARG A 150 0.81 8.37 -16.67
C ARG A 150 1.03 9.48 -17.69
N SER A 151 2.10 10.25 -17.48
CA SER A 151 2.63 11.12 -18.50
C SER A 151 3.46 10.30 -19.48
N THR A 152 2.87 9.87 -20.60
CA THR A 152 3.61 9.28 -21.72
C THR A 152 4.00 10.34 -22.76
N SER A 153 3.28 11.46 -22.81
CA SER A 153 3.59 12.57 -23.72
C SER A 153 4.79 13.43 -23.28
N GLY A 154 5.02 13.53 -21.96
CA GLY A 154 6.01 14.45 -21.39
C GLY A 154 5.59 15.92 -21.41
N ASP A 155 4.37 16.23 -21.83
CA ASP A 155 3.84 17.59 -21.93
C ASP A 155 3.03 17.97 -20.67
N PRO A 156 3.40 19.06 -19.95
CA PRO A 156 2.71 19.47 -18.73
C PRO A 156 1.21 19.77 -18.91
N GLU A 157 0.81 20.38 -20.03
CA GLU A 157 -0.59 20.78 -20.25
C GLU A 157 -1.47 19.58 -20.62
N LYS A 158 -0.96 18.64 -21.44
CA LYS A 158 -1.65 17.38 -21.71
C LYS A 158 -1.84 16.57 -20.44
N PHE A 159 -0.79 16.44 -19.62
CA PHE A 159 -0.86 15.69 -18.38
C PHE A 159 -1.86 16.33 -17.40
N LYS A 160 -1.80 17.66 -17.24
CA LYS A 160 -2.77 18.43 -16.44
C LYS A 160 -4.20 18.23 -16.91
N ALA A 161 -4.45 18.25 -18.22
CA ALA A 161 -5.77 18.01 -18.79
C ALA A 161 -6.27 16.58 -18.52
N ALA A 162 -5.41 15.58 -18.67
CA ALA A 162 -5.73 14.19 -18.36
C ALA A 162 -6.05 13.99 -16.87
N VAL A 163 -5.23 14.53 -15.97
CA VAL A 163 -5.46 14.47 -14.52
C VAL A 163 -6.78 15.16 -14.16
N LYS A 164 -7.03 16.36 -14.71
CA LYS A 164 -8.29 17.08 -14.51
C LYS A 164 -9.49 16.22 -14.91
N LYS A 165 -9.41 15.56 -16.07
CA LYS A 165 -10.49 14.69 -16.55
C LYS A 165 -10.73 13.52 -15.61
N VAL A 166 -9.67 12.92 -15.07
CA VAL A 166 -9.76 11.81 -14.12
C VAL A 166 -10.46 12.27 -12.83
N VAL A 167 -10.02 13.37 -12.20
CA VAL A 167 -10.62 13.86 -10.94
C VAL A 167 -12.08 14.34 -11.10
N GLU A 168 -12.49 14.75 -12.30
CA GLU A 168 -13.89 15.11 -12.60
C GLU A 168 -14.80 13.89 -12.72
N ASN A 169 -14.25 12.68 -12.96
CA ASN A 169 -15.02 11.48 -13.30
C ASN A 169 -14.86 10.32 -12.31
N THR A 170 -13.99 10.44 -11.31
CA THR A 170 -13.85 9.46 -10.23
C THR A 170 -13.44 10.14 -8.93
N SER A 171 -13.76 9.49 -7.80
CA SER A 171 -13.24 9.85 -6.49
C SER A 171 -12.21 8.84 -5.94
N LEU A 172 -11.78 7.89 -6.75
CA LEU A 172 -10.71 6.96 -6.38
C LEU A 172 -9.38 7.71 -6.22
N PRO A 173 -8.53 7.32 -5.26
CA PRO A 173 -7.19 7.88 -5.13
C PRO A 173 -6.34 7.69 -6.37
N LEU A 174 -5.44 8.65 -6.61
CA LEU A 174 -4.62 8.70 -7.81
C LEU A 174 -3.15 8.41 -7.51
N ILE A 175 -2.47 7.84 -8.50
CA ILE A 175 -1.02 7.89 -8.64
C ILE A 175 -0.72 8.80 -9.83
N LEU A 176 0.09 9.84 -9.63
CA LEU A 176 0.56 10.70 -10.71
C LEU A 176 1.95 10.25 -11.13
N CYS A 177 2.04 9.61 -12.30
CA CYS A 177 3.28 9.02 -12.82
C CYS A 177 3.94 9.95 -13.82
N ALA A 178 4.86 10.80 -13.32
CA ALA A 178 5.68 11.71 -14.11
C ALA A 178 7.06 11.90 -13.44
N LEU A 179 8.13 11.62 -14.17
CA LEU A 179 9.51 11.82 -13.67
C LEU A 179 10.01 13.27 -13.84
N ASN A 180 9.40 14.05 -14.71
CA ASN A 180 9.71 15.46 -14.85
C ASN A 180 8.92 16.27 -13.79
N PRO A 181 9.58 16.99 -12.87
CA PRO A 181 8.91 17.76 -11.82
C PRO A 181 7.89 18.76 -12.35
N ASN A 182 8.17 19.42 -13.48
CA ASN A 182 7.24 20.39 -14.08
C ASN A 182 5.93 19.72 -14.55
N VAL A 183 6.03 18.50 -15.07
CA VAL A 183 4.85 17.71 -15.48
C VAL A 183 4.09 17.23 -14.24
N ALA A 184 4.79 16.74 -13.22
CA ALA A 184 4.19 16.31 -11.96
C ALA A 184 3.44 17.46 -11.27
N GLU A 185 4.04 18.65 -11.23
CA GLU A 185 3.41 19.86 -10.68
C GLU A 185 2.15 20.24 -11.44
N ALA A 186 2.18 20.22 -12.77
CA ALA A 186 1.01 20.51 -13.59
C ALA A 186 -0.17 19.56 -13.28
N GLY A 187 0.11 18.26 -13.06
CA GLY A 187 -0.88 17.30 -12.57
C GLY A 187 -1.39 17.61 -11.16
N LEU A 188 -0.51 17.96 -10.23
CA LEU A 188 -0.87 18.37 -8.87
C LEU A 188 -1.79 19.60 -8.84
N MET A 189 -1.54 20.58 -9.71
CA MET A 189 -2.40 21.76 -9.86
C MET A 189 -3.81 21.41 -10.34
N ALA A 190 -3.98 20.33 -11.11
CA ALA A 190 -5.29 19.82 -11.50
C ALA A 190 -6.00 19.02 -10.38
N ALA A 191 -5.26 18.56 -9.37
CA ALA A 191 -5.77 17.71 -8.29
C ALA A 191 -5.36 18.19 -6.87
N PRO A 192 -5.49 19.49 -6.52
CA PRO A 192 -4.85 20.08 -5.33
C PRO A 192 -5.39 19.54 -3.99
N LYS A 193 -6.58 18.93 -3.98
CA LYS A 193 -7.21 18.34 -2.79
C LYS A 193 -7.23 16.81 -2.81
N ALA A 194 -6.70 16.19 -3.86
CA ALA A 194 -6.79 14.74 -4.05
C ALA A 194 -5.73 13.97 -3.25
N LYS A 195 -4.66 14.65 -2.79
CA LYS A 195 -3.51 14.03 -2.10
C LYS A 195 -3.01 12.75 -2.81
N PRO A 196 -2.65 12.84 -4.11
CA PRO A 196 -2.22 11.69 -4.88
C PRO A 196 -0.86 11.13 -4.41
N LEU A 197 -0.55 9.90 -4.80
CA LEU A 197 0.81 9.35 -4.70
C LEU A 197 1.64 9.86 -5.88
N LEU A 198 2.77 10.52 -5.59
CA LEU A 198 3.68 11.03 -6.62
C LEU A 198 4.68 9.96 -7.02
N TYR A 199 4.71 9.63 -8.31
CA TYR A 199 5.69 8.70 -8.90
C TYR A 199 6.57 9.46 -9.91
N ALA A 200 7.87 9.64 -9.69
CA ALA A 200 8.68 9.21 -8.54
C ALA A 200 9.95 10.07 -8.36
N ALA A 201 10.51 10.05 -7.15
CA ALA A 201 11.84 10.55 -6.84
C ALA A 201 12.93 9.51 -7.19
N THR A 202 13.90 9.93 -8.00
CA THR A 202 15.09 9.20 -8.44
C THR A 202 16.35 9.97 -8.06
N VAL A 203 17.53 9.41 -8.33
CA VAL A 203 18.82 10.10 -8.10
C VAL A 203 18.92 11.46 -8.79
N ASP A 204 18.24 11.63 -9.92
CA ASP A 204 18.36 12.82 -10.76
C ASP A 204 17.39 13.95 -10.36
N ASN A 205 16.25 13.61 -9.73
CA ASN A 205 15.16 14.57 -9.50
C ASN A 205 14.64 14.63 -8.06
N TRP A 206 15.25 13.87 -7.12
CA TRP A 206 14.67 13.67 -5.78
C TRP A 206 14.34 14.97 -5.05
N ARG A 207 15.16 16.02 -5.24
CA ARG A 207 15.00 17.29 -4.52
C ARG A 207 13.73 18.01 -4.95
N ASP A 208 13.54 18.20 -6.25
CA ASP A 208 12.37 18.88 -6.79
C ASP A 208 11.10 18.08 -6.49
N MET A 209 11.15 16.76 -6.63
CA MET A 209 10.05 15.87 -6.26
C MET A 209 9.72 15.92 -4.76
N ALA A 210 10.72 16.07 -3.89
CA ALA A 210 10.51 16.26 -2.46
C ALA A 210 9.85 17.60 -2.13
N GLU A 211 10.24 18.67 -2.80
CA GLU A 211 9.63 20.00 -2.65
C GLU A 211 8.15 19.97 -3.05
N LEU A 212 7.82 19.32 -4.17
CA LEU A 212 6.43 19.10 -4.58
C LEU A 212 5.65 18.26 -3.56
N ALA A 213 6.23 17.16 -3.09
CA ALA A 213 5.59 16.30 -2.09
C ALA A 213 5.28 17.06 -0.79
N LEU A 214 6.20 17.91 -0.31
CA LEU A 214 5.99 18.73 0.89
C LEU A 214 4.94 19.83 0.64
N MET A 215 5.08 20.56 -0.47
CA MET A 215 4.20 21.68 -0.82
C MET A 215 2.73 21.24 -0.92
N TYR A 216 2.48 20.08 -1.56
CA TYR A 216 1.14 19.54 -1.75
C TYR A 216 0.75 18.50 -0.70
N SER A 217 1.61 18.27 0.31
CA SER A 217 1.41 17.25 1.37
C SER A 217 1.07 15.86 0.83
N CYS A 218 1.74 15.46 -0.25
CA CYS A 218 1.50 14.20 -0.97
C CYS A 218 2.54 13.14 -0.59
N PRO A 219 2.15 11.85 -0.49
CA PRO A 219 3.12 10.78 -0.39
C PRO A 219 3.94 10.65 -1.69
N LEU A 220 5.18 10.17 -1.56
CA LEU A 220 6.16 10.14 -2.64
C LEU A 220 6.76 8.75 -2.81
N VAL A 221 6.78 8.27 -4.06
CA VAL A 221 7.50 7.04 -4.42
C VAL A 221 8.98 7.35 -4.57
N VAL A 222 9.83 6.50 -4.00
CA VAL A 222 11.28 6.49 -4.18
C VAL A 222 11.61 5.33 -5.11
N SER A 223 12.22 5.61 -6.25
CA SER A 223 12.52 4.60 -7.26
C SER A 223 14.03 4.49 -7.52
N ALA A 224 14.53 3.27 -7.40
CA ALA A 224 15.88 2.88 -7.79
C ALA A 224 15.85 1.41 -8.27
N PRO A 225 15.52 1.19 -9.56
CA PRO A 225 15.32 -0.16 -10.08
C PRO A 225 16.56 -1.05 -9.92
N ASN A 226 16.36 -2.20 -9.29
CA ASN A 226 17.38 -3.22 -9.02
C ASN A 226 18.63 -2.73 -8.28
N ASP A 227 18.53 -1.63 -7.54
CA ASP A 227 19.61 -1.07 -6.72
C ASP A 227 19.08 -0.70 -5.33
N LEU A 228 19.09 -1.70 -4.43
CA LEU A 228 18.57 -1.54 -3.07
C LEU A 228 19.42 -0.58 -2.21
N ASP A 229 20.72 -0.47 -2.49
CA ASP A 229 21.62 0.42 -1.76
C ASP A 229 21.29 1.87 -2.08
N THR A 230 21.15 2.20 -3.37
CA THR A 230 20.70 3.52 -3.82
C THR A 230 19.28 3.81 -3.34
N LEU A 231 18.37 2.84 -3.38
CA LEU A 231 17.00 2.99 -2.88
C LEU A 231 16.96 3.45 -1.42
N VAL A 232 17.69 2.73 -0.54
CA VAL A 232 17.77 3.03 0.89
C VAL A 232 18.50 4.35 1.15
N SER A 233 19.51 4.68 0.35
CA SER A 233 20.20 5.97 0.40
C SER A 233 19.26 7.15 0.08
N LEU A 234 18.43 7.02 -0.96
CA LEU A 234 17.42 8.02 -1.31
C LEU A 234 16.36 8.17 -0.22
N VAL A 235 15.88 7.07 0.36
CA VAL A 235 14.96 7.11 1.51
C VAL A 235 15.55 7.92 2.66
N LYS A 236 16.80 7.66 3.03
CA LYS A 236 17.50 8.41 4.08
C LYS A 236 17.57 9.90 3.76
N THR A 237 17.90 10.25 2.52
CA THR A 237 17.97 11.63 2.05
C THR A 237 16.62 12.33 2.13
N LEU A 238 15.55 11.70 1.65
CA LEU A 238 14.19 12.25 1.65
C LEU A 238 13.63 12.43 3.07
N LEU A 239 13.89 11.47 3.97
CA LEU A 239 13.51 11.60 5.38
C LEU A 239 14.22 12.77 6.06
N ALA A 240 15.53 12.95 5.79
CA ALA A 240 16.30 14.08 6.31
C ALA A 240 15.82 15.42 5.71
N TYR A 241 15.32 15.41 4.48
CA TYR A 241 14.70 16.58 3.85
C TYR A 241 13.30 16.89 4.40
N GLY A 242 12.67 15.94 5.08
CA GLY A 242 11.38 16.11 5.76
C GLY A 242 10.23 15.32 5.14
N VAL A 243 10.41 14.62 4.02
CA VAL A 243 9.35 13.81 3.41
C VAL A 243 9.19 12.50 4.20
N GLN A 244 8.14 12.43 5.01
CA GLN A 244 7.90 11.29 5.90
C GLN A 244 7.14 10.14 5.24
N ASP A 245 6.28 10.44 4.26
CA ASP A 245 5.35 9.46 3.67
C ASP A 245 5.91 8.96 2.34
N LEU A 246 6.71 7.89 2.42
CA LEU A 246 7.43 7.30 1.30
C LEU A 246 6.87 5.93 0.91
N VAL A 247 6.95 5.59 -0.37
CA VAL A 247 6.67 4.25 -0.92
C VAL A 247 7.88 3.82 -1.74
N LEU A 248 8.34 2.57 -1.63
CA LEU A 248 9.55 2.09 -2.29
C LEU A 248 9.22 1.37 -3.59
N ASP A 249 9.89 1.76 -4.66
CA ASP A 249 9.89 1.06 -5.94
C ASP A 249 11.30 0.51 -6.21
N PRO A 250 11.58 -0.77 -5.88
CA PRO A 250 12.84 -1.42 -6.22
C PRO A 250 12.91 -1.84 -7.70
N GLY A 251 11.95 -1.43 -8.53
CA GLY A 251 11.79 -1.88 -9.91
C GLY A 251 11.00 -3.19 -10.01
N THR A 252 10.26 -3.31 -11.11
CA THR A 252 9.57 -4.55 -11.50
C THR A 252 10.07 -4.97 -12.86
N SER A 253 10.59 -6.18 -12.96
CA SER A 253 11.04 -6.79 -14.21
C SER A 253 10.29 -8.09 -14.45
N ALA A 254 9.88 -8.31 -15.71
CA ALA A 254 9.29 -9.57 -16.15
C ALA A 254 10.36 -10.50 -16.77
N ASN A 255 10.00 -11.77 -17.00
CA ASN A 255 10.85 -12.77 -17.66
C ASN A 255 12.20 -12.96 -16.94
N GLU A 256 13.32 -12.61 -17.57
CA GLU A 256 14.68 -12.83 -17.03
C GLU A 256 14.91 -12.11 -15.69
N GLY A 257 14.38 -10.88 -15.53
CA GLY A 257 14.49 -10.12 -14.28
C GLY A 257 13.44 -10.45 -13.21
N LEU A 258 12.62 -11.49 -13.42
CA LEU A 258 11.57 -11.86 -12.47
C LEU A 258 12.15 -12.31 -11.12
N ALA A 259 13.24 -13.08 -11.15
CA ALA A 259 13.88 -13.58 -9.93
C ALA A 259 14.37 -12.44 -9.05
N ASP A 260 15.03 -11.45 -9.65
CA ASP A 260 15.52 -10.25 -8.97
C ASP A 260 14.35 -9.46 -8.36
N THR A 261 13.26 -9.29 -9.11
CA THR A 261 12.06 -8.64 -8.62
C THR A 261 11.53 -9.32 -7.36
N LEU A 262 11.31 -10.64 -7.37
CA LEU A 262 10.78 -11.34 -6.20
C LEU A 262 11.77 -11.32 -5.02
N ASN A 263 13.07 -11.35 -5.31
CA ASN A 263 14.11 -11.27 -4.30
C ASN A 263 14.14 -9.88 -3.63
N ASN A 264 14.11 -8.80 -4.41
CA ASN A 264 14.16 -7.42 -3.92
C ASN A 264 13.00 -7.11 -2.96
N PHE A 265 11.77 -7.46 -3.35
CA PHE A 265 10.60 -7.29 -2.47
C PHE A 265 10.72 -8.12 -1.19
N THR A 266 11.22 -9.35 -1.30
CA THR A 266 11.43 -10.23 -0.15
C THR A 266 12.51 -9.70 0.79
N MET A 267 13.62 -9.18 0.24
CA MET A 267 14.73 -8.61 1.00
C MET A 267 14.28 -7.36 1.76
N LEU A 268 13.57 -6.43 1.12
CA LEU A 268 13.06 -5.23 1.76
C LEU A 268 12.08 -5.57 2.90
N ARG A 269 11.13 -6.48 2.64
CA ARG A 269 10.19 -6.91 3.69
C ARG A 269 10.89 -7.63 4.85
N ARG A 270 11.87 -8.48 4.56
CA ARG A 270 12.66 -9.16 5.59
C ARG A 270 13.49 -8.16 6.40
N ALA A 271 14.12 -7.19 5.74
CA ALA A 271 14.91 -6.15 6.38
C ALA A 271 14.04 -5.35 7.37
N ALA A 272 12.86 -4.90 6.94
CA ALA A 272 11.91 -4.21 7.81
C ALA A 272 11.41 -5.09 8.97
N CYS A 273 10.81 -6.26 8.67
CA CYS A 273 10.10 -7.05 9.68
C CYS A 273 10.99 -7.90 10.59
N LYS A 274 12.14 -8.38 10.11
CA LYS A 274 13.01 -9.31 10.85
C LYS A 274 14.32 -8.69 11.30
N ALA A 275 14.91 -7.80 10.49
CA ALA A 275 16.17 -7.13 10.84
C ALA A 275 15.98 -5.77 11.53
N GLY A 276 14.76 -5.21 11.52
CA GLY A 276 14.47 -3.90 12.11
C GLY A 276 15.13 -2.74 11.35
N GLU A 277 15.33 -2.90 10.03
CA GLU A 277 15.88 -1.85 9.18
C GLU A 277 14.79 -0.84 8.83
N GLU A 278 14.82 0.32 9.51
CA GLU A 278 13.80 1.36 9.37
C GLU A 278 13.77 1.97 7.96
N LEU A 279 14.92 2.05 7.27
CA LEU A 279 14.97 2.63 5.93
C LEU A 279 14.34 1.71 4.87
N ALA A 280 14.17 0.42 5.15
CA ALA A 280 13.39 -0.51 4.35
C ALA A 280 11.92 -0.60 4.81
N GLY A 281 11.56 0.10 5.89
CA GLY A 281 10.27 0.02 6.59
C GLY A 281 9.15 0.82 5.94
N PHE A 282 9.03 0.81 4.61
CA PHE A 282 8.03 1.57 3.86
C PHE A 282 7.25 0.65 2.91
N PRO A 283 6.00 1.03 2.52
CA PRO A 283 5.21 0.25 1.60
C PRO A 283 5.95 0.00 0.27
N LEU A 284 5.72 -1.15 -0.36
CA LEU A 284 6.35 -1.52 -1.63
C LEU A 284 5.40 -1.35 -2.82
N MET A 285 5.89 -0.72 -3.89
CA MET A 285 5.18 -0.58 -5.16
C MET A 285 5.69 -1.59 -6.18
N GLY A 286 4.77 -2.31 -6.82
CA GLY A 286 5.04 -3.16 -7.97
C GLY A 286 4.34 -2.67 -9.22
N VAL A 287 4.94 -2.93 -10.38
CA VAL A 287 4.44 -2.46 -11.67
C VAL A 287 4.26 -3.63 -12.64
N PRO A 288 3.29 -4.54 -12.42
CA PRO A 288 3.02 -5.65 -13.33
C PRO A 288 2.81 -5.24 -14.80
N MET A 289 2.36 -4.00 -15.05
CA MET A 289 2.20 -3.49 -16.41
C MET A 289 3.49 -3.47 -17.24
N VAL A 290 4.68 -3.64 -16.65
CA VAL A 290 5.93 -3.86 -17.40
C VAL A 290 5.86 -5.07 -18.33
N ALA A 291 4.95 -6.02 -18.07
CA ALA A 291 4.65 -7.10 -18.99
C ALA A 291 4.41 -6.54 -20.41
N TRP A 292 3.74 -5.39 -20.54
CA TRP A 292 3.37 -4.77 -21.81
C TRP A 292 4.51 -4.08 -22.56
N MET A 293 5.66 -3.80 -21.93
CA MET A 293 6.77 -3.06 -22.54
C MET A 293 7.40 -3.78 -23.74
N ASN A 294 7.33 -5.12 -23.76
CA ASN A 294 7.91 -5.95 -24.81
C ASN A 294 6.84 -6.83 -25.47
N LYS A 295 5.66 -6.26 -25.77
CA LYS A 295 4.58 -6.97 -26.47
C LYS A 295 5.07 -7.56 -27.80
N GLY A 296 5.78 -6.78 -28.62
CA GLY A 296 6.17 -7.20 -29.97
C GLY A 296 4.95 -7.69 -30.76
N ASP A 297 5.10 -8.83 -31.44
CA ASP A 297 4.02 -9.49 -32.21
C ASP A 297 3.17 -10.46 -31.36
N LEU A 298 3.36 -10.49 -30.04
CA LEU A 298 2.58 -11.37 -29.17
C LEU A 298 1.12 -10.91 -29.07
N ALA A 299 0.22 -11.88 -29.02
CA ALA A 299 -1.20 -11.66 -28.79
C ALA A 299 -1.44 -10.96 -27.44
N GLU A 300 -2.47 -10.12 -27.36
CA GLU A 300 -2.79 -9.37 -26.14
C GLU A 300 -3.13 -10.29 -24.97
N GLU A 301 -3.75 -11.43 -25.23
CA GLU A 301 -4.09 -12.44 -24.24
C GLU A 301 -2.84 -12.93 -23.50
N ILE A 302 -1.70 -13.05 -24.19
CA ILE A 302 -0.43 -13.44 -23.58
C ILE A 302 0.05 -12.34 -22.64
N MET A 303 -0.11 -11.06 -23.01
CA MET A 303 0.30 -9.92 -22.20
C MET A 303 -0.55 -9.80 -20.94
N LYS A 304 -1.87 -9.94 -21.09
CA LYS A 304 -2.84 -9.97 -20.00
C LYS A 304 -2.56 -11.12 -19.03
N TRP A 305 -2.23 -12.30 -19.55
CA TRP A 305 -1.82 -13.44 -18.73
C TRP A 305 -0.52 -13.18 -17.97
N ARG A 306 0.48 -12.59 -18.64
CA ARG A 306 1.78 -12.24 -18.04
C ARG A 306 1.64 -11.23 -16.90
N GLU A 307 0.89 -10.19 -17.16
CA GLU A 307 0.55 -9.20 -16.14
C GLU A 307 -0.20 -9.83 -14.97
N ALA A 308 -1.18 -10.69 -15.24
CA ALA A 308 -2.00 -11.32 -14.21
C ALA A 308 -1.18 -12.22 -13.26
N TYR A 309 -0.27 -13.07 -13.78
CA TYR A 309 0.57 -13.88 -12.90
C TYR A 309 1.63 -13.06 -12.17
N LEU A 310 2.16 -12.00 -12.80
CA LEU A 310 3.16 -11.13 -12.17
C LEU A 310 2.54 -10.37 -11.01
N ALA A 311 1.33 -9.84 -11.19
CA ALA A 311 0.52 -9.26 -10.12
C ALA A 311 0.28 -10.27 -8.98
N ALA A 312 -0.09 -11.51 -9.30
CA ALA A 312 -0.32 -12.56 -8.31
C ALA A 312 0.95 -12.87 -7.49
N MET A 313 2.10 -12.95 -8.15
CA MET A 313 3.39 -13.17 -7.48
C MET A 313 3.72 -12.01 -6.54
N LEU A 314 3.54 -10.76 -6.96
CA LEU A 314 3.83 -9.58 -6.16
C LEU A 314 2.84 -9.37 -5.01
N LEU A 315 1.56 -9.73 -5.19
CA LEU A 315 0.57 -9.79 -4.10
C LEU A 315 1.03 -10.70 -2.97
N VAL A 316 1.58 -11.87 -3.31
CA VAL A 316 2.10 -12.85 -2.34
C VAL A 316 3.49 -12.45 -1.83
N ARG A 317 4.26 -11.72 -2.65
CA ARG A 317 5.60 -11.19 -2.33
C ARG A 317 5.55 -9.71 -1.97
N TYR A 318 4.64 -9.37 -1.06
CA TYR A 318 4.70 -8.19 -0.20
C TYR A 318 4.49 -6.82 -0.88
N ALA A 319 4.07 -6.77 -2.14
CA ALA A 319 3.66 -5.50 -2.74
C ALA A 319 2.44 -4.92 -2.00
N ASP A 320 2.49 -3.63 -1.73
CA ASP A 320 1.46 -2.85 -1.05
C ASP A 320 0.59 -2.06 -2.03
N VAL A 321 1.14 -1.73 -3.20
CA VAL A 321 0.41 -1.19 -4.34
C VAL A 321 0.91 -1.82 -5.63
N LEU A 322 -0.01 -2.10 -6.56
CA LEU A 322 0.28 -2.62 -7.89
C LEU A 322 -0.32 -1.71 -8.96
N VAL A 323 0.43 -1.46 -10.04
CA VAL A 323 -0.07 -0.76 -11.24
C VAL A 323 -0.20 -1.74 -12.40
N LEU A 324 -1.42 -1.89 -12.90
CA LEU A 324 -1.80 -2.78 -13.99
C LEU A 324 -2.37 -1.98 -15.17
N HIS A 325 -2.28 -2.57 -16.36
CA HIS A 325 -2.81 -2.04 -17.61
C HIS A 325 -4.11 -2.73 -18.05
N SER A 326 -4.21 -4.06 -17.88
CA SER A 326 -5.39 -4.83 -18.28
C SER A 326 -6.66 -4.37 -17.57
N THR A 327 -7.78 -4.35 -18.29
CA THR A 327 -9.11 -4.03 -17.72
C THR A 327 -10.12 -5.18 -17.81
N ASP A 328 -9.70 -6.32 -18.36
CA ASP A 328 -10.59 -7.47 -18.53
C ASP A 328 -10.88 -8.17 -17.20
N GLY A 329 -12.16 -8.51 -16.99
CA GLY A 329 -12.60 -9.15 -15.75
C GLY A 329 -11.86 -10.46 -15.47
N TRP A 330 -11.56 -11.26 -16.50
CA TRP A 330 -10.87 -12.55 -16.34
C TRP A 330 -9.41 -12.41 -15.91
N SER A 331 -8.73 -11.29 -16.24
CA SER A 331 -7.34 -11.06 -15.81
C SER A 331 -7.26 -10.39 -14.44
N LEU A 332 -8.26 -9.59 -14.07
CA LEU A 332 -8.30 -8.86 -12.80
C LEU A 332 -8.92 -9.66 -11.65
N LEU A 333 -9.99 -10.40 -11.90
CA LEU A 333 -10.74 -11.12 -10.86
C LEU A 333 -9.88 -12.13 -10.07
N PRO A 334 -9.01 -12.95 -10.69
CA PRO A 334 -8.14 -13.86 -9.95
C PRO A 334 -7.26 -13.13 -8.93
N ASN A 335 -6.73 -11.95 -9.29
CA ASN A 335 -5.90 -11.13 -8.40
C ASN A 335 -6.70 -10.51 -7.26
N ALA A 336 -7.92 -10.04 -7.53
CA ALA A 336 -8.82 -9.51 -6.50
C ALA A 336 -9.20 -10.59 -5.47
N VAL A 337 -9.49 -11.82 -5.94
CA VAL A 337 -9.79 -12.98 -5.08
C VAL A 337 -8.55 -13.42 -4.30
N LEU A 338 -7.38 -13.54 -4.95
CA LEU A 338 -6.14 -13.90 -4.29
C LEU A 338 -5.79 -12.91 -3.19
N ARG A 339 -5.90 -11.60 -3.46
CA ARG A 339 -5.74 -10.55 -2.45
C ARG A 339 -6.66 -10.79 -1.27
N GLN A 340 -7.96 -10.99 -1.48
CA GLN A 340 -8.90 -11.25 -0.39
C GLN A 340 -8.45 -12.46 0.46
N ASN A 341 -8.07 -13.56 -0.19
CA ASN A 341 -7.67 -14.79 0.50
C ASN A 341 -6.39 -14.63 1.32
N ILE A 342 -5.38 -13.93 0.79
CA ILE A 342 -4.11 -13.70 1.50
C ILE A 342 -4.31 -12.82 2.74
N TYR A 343 -5.22 -11.85 2.66
CA TYR A 343 -5.49 -10.88 3.73
C TYR A 343 -6.57 -11.31 4.73
N THR A 344 -7.25 -12.44 4.51
CA THR A 344 -8.14 -13.03 5.51
C THR A 344 -7.36 -13.37 6.79
N ASP A 345 -7.89 -12.98 7.96
CA ASP A 345 -7.28 -13.26 9.26
C ASP A 345 -7.21 -14.77 9.52
N PRO A 346 -6.02 -15.39 9.59
CA PRO A 346 -5.91 -16.84 9.76
C PRO A 346 -6.38 -17.34 11.13
N ARG A 347 -6.62 -16.44 12.09
CA ARG A 347 -7.14 -16.79 13.41
C ARG A 347 -8.66 -16.90 13.45
N LYS A 348 -9.35 -16.41 12.40
CA LYS A 348 -10.81 -16.38 12.32
C LYS A 348 -11.27 -17.25 11.15
N PRO A 349 -12.08 -18.30 11.40
CA PRO A 349 -12.65 -19.07 10.31
C PRO A 349 -13.60 -18.20 9.49
N VAL A 350 -13.58 -18.37 8.16
CA VAL A 350 -14.55 -17.71 7.28
C VAL A 350 -15.91 -18.37 7.51
N ALA A 351 -16.92 -17.57 7.86
CA ALA A 351 -18.27 -18.02 8.10
C ALA A 351 -19.23 -17.32 7.14
N VAL A 352 -20.30 -18.01 6.75
CA VAL A 352 -21.43 -17.44 6.01
C VAL A 352 -22.55 -17.08 6.97
N GLU A 353 -23.43 -16.16 6.56
CA GLU A 353 -24.61 -15.83 7.36
C GLU A 353 -25.46 -17.08 7.63
N PRO A 354 -25.79 -17.37 8.91
CA PRO A 354 -26.60 -18.51 9.27
C PRO A 354 -28.01 -18.35 8.68
N GLY A 355 -28.52 -19.41 8.06
CA GLY A 355 -29.87 -19.44 7.50
C GLY A 355 -29.98 -20.45 6.35
N LEU A 356 -31.23 -20.79 6.00
CA LEU A 356 -31.50 -21.56 4.79
C LEU A 356 -31.09 -20.73 3.57
N LYS A 357 -30.27 -21.32 2.70
CA LYS A 357 -29.88 -20.71 1.42
C LYS A 357 -30.63 -21.46 0.31
N VAL A 358 -31.46 -20.72 -0.42
CA VAL A 358 -32.21 -21.24 -1.57
C VAL A 358 -31.26 -21.33 -2.76
N PHE A 359 -31.13 -22.51 -3.34
CA PHE A 359 -30.33 -22.75 -4.55
C PHE A 359 -31.26 -23.19 -5.69
N GLY A 360 -31.24 -22.46 -6.80
CA GLY A 360 -32.15 -22.72 -7.93
C GLY A 360 -33.60 -22.39 -7.55
N ASN A 361 -34.53 -23.24 -8.01
CA ASN A 361 -35.96 -23.12 -7.75
C ASN A 361 -36.46 -24.37 -7.02
N PRO A 362 -36.16 -24.53 -5.72
CA PRO A 362 -36.70 -25.64 -4.95
C PRO A 362 -38.23 -25.51 -4.82
N ASP A 363 -38.91 -26.64 -4.88
CA ASP A 363 -40.34 -26.78 -4.57
C ASP A 363 -40.56 -26.93 -3.05
N GLU A 364 -41.83 -27.12 -2.65
CA GLU A 364 -42.30 -27.13 -1.25
C GLU A 364 -41.68 -28.23 -0.38
#